data_AF-A0A8H7MLW3-F1
#
_entry.id   AF-A0A8H7MLW3-F1
#
_cell.length_a   1.000
_cell.length_b   1.000
_cell.length_c   1.000
_cell.angle_alpha   90.00
_cell.angle_beta   90.00
_cell.angle_gamma   90.00
#
_symmetry.space_group_name_H-M   'P 1'
#
loop_
_entity.id
_entity.type
_entity.pdbx_description
1 polymer ?
#
loop_
_entity_poly.entity_id
_entity_poly.type
_entity_poly.pdbx_seq_one_letter_code
_entity_poly.pdbx_strand_id
1 'polypeptide(L)'
;MRLEIFFSLAALAPSLLLSVAADCVKFRTNGFRAASYDYYRFYDFRNLREIQNVLTFLPSTQKARTFSTVPWKAGWEARSWLSPASQTHGVDVQYTPSQMYISRNTGIPQDPLTYLTLRTTRLSKQTQLAAELNYMERDVTHASIRLSGRVRGTSGAVAGFFTYRNDTVESDIEILTRDPASQVRYSNQPTEDPNTGKSIGGLMFNRSATHKTTPEWKCL
;
A
#
# COMPACT_ATOMS: atom_id res chain seq x y z
N MET A 1 -38.96 68.49 10.98
CA MET A 1 -38.38 67.38 11.76
C MET A 1 -38.62 66.10 10.96
N ARG A 2 -37.60 65.64 10.23
CA ARG A 2 -37.65 64.48 9.33
C ARG A 2 -36.99 63.32 10.08
N LEU A 3 -37.74 62.25 10.33
CA LEU A 3 -37.26 61.05 11.01
C LEU A 3 -36.84 60.04 9.94
N GLU A 4 -35.53 59.93 9.71
CA GLU A 4 -34.92 58.92 8.84
C GLU A 4 -34.74 57.63 9.66
N ILE A 5 -35.44 56.56 9.30
CA ILE A 5 -35.28 55.23 9.92
C ILE A 5 -34.22 54.47 9.11
N PHE A 6 -33.02 54.33 9.65
CA PHE A 6 -31.98 53.46 9.10
C PHE A 6 -32.32 51.99 9.41
N PHE A 7 -32.63 51.19 8.39
CA PHE A 7 -32.57 49.74 8.47
C PHE A 7 -31.12 49.29 8.29
N SER A 8 -30.43 48.95 9.38
CA SER A 8 -29.18 48.20 9.31
C SER A 8 -29.48 46.77 8.86
N LEU A 9 -29.14 46.44 7.61
CA LEU A 9 -28.95 45.05 7.20
C LEU A 9 -27.73 44.50 7.95
N ALA A 10 -27.96 43.77 9.04
CA ALA A 10 -26.94 42.88 9.60
C ALA A 10 -26.75 41.73 8.60
N ALA A 11 -25.72 41.84 7.75
CA ALA A 11 -25.25 40.71 6.97
C ALA A 11 -24.69 39.66 7.96
N LEU A 12 -25.48 38.63 8.23
CA LEU A 12 -24.98 37.38 8.80
C LEU A 12 -24.06 36.74 7.76
N ALA A 13 -22.78 37.10 7.80
CA ALA A 13 -21.75 36.33 7.13
C ALA A 13 -21.80 34.92 7.72
N PRO A 14 -22.05 33.87 6.91
CA PRO A 14 -21.77 32.52 7.38
C PRO A 14 -20.28 32.47 7.63
N SER A 15 -19.91 32.36 8.90
CA SER A 15 -18.59 31.95 9.32
C SER A 15 -18.40 30.54 8.80
N LEU A 16 -17.96 30.43 7.53
CA LEU A 16 -17.17 29.30 7.08
C LEU A 16 -15.93 29.32 7.97
N LEU A 17 -16.06 28.68 9.13
CA LEU A 17 -14.94 28.11 9.84
C LEU A 17 -14.27 27.19 8.83
N LEU A 18 -13.31 27.72 8.08
CA LEU A 18 -12.14 26.94 7.76
C LEU A 18 -11.65 26.44 9.11
N SER A 19 -11.99 25.20 9.43
CA SER A 19 -11.13 24.38 10.26
C SER A 19 -9.77 24.46 9.56
N VAL A 20 -8.94 25.41 10.00
CA VAL A 20 -7.50 25.29 9.88
C VAL A 20 -7.23 23.93 10.49
N ALA A 21 -6.99 22.94 9.63
CA ALA A 21 -6.52 21.65 10.08
C ALA A 21 -5.35 21.99 10.99
N ALA A 22 -5.45 21.66 12.28
CA ALA A 22 -4.35 21.84 13.19
C ALA A 22 -3.10 21.30 12.47
N ASP A 23 -2.04 22.09 12.40
CA ASP A 23 -0.78 21.65 11.79
C ASP A 23 -0.28 20.46 12.63
N CYS A 24 -0.72 19.27 12.24
CA CYS A 24 -0.47 18.02 12.94
C CYS A 24 1.00 17.69 12.75
N VAL A 25 1.81 18.02 13.76
CA VAL A 25 3.26 17.78 13.76
C VAL A 25 3.64 16.47 14.45
N LYS A 26 2.71 15.80 15.13
CA LYS A 26 2.96 14.53 15.83
C LYS A 26 1.82 13.54 15.67
N PHE A 27 2.17 12.28 15.44
CA PHE A 27 1.23 11.19 15.20
C PHE A 27 1.46 10.06 16.19
N ARG A 28 0.38 9.54 16.79
CA ARG A 28 0.47 8.37 17.68
C ARG A 28 -0.15 7.13 17.08
N THR A 29 0.51 6.00 17.34
CA THR A 29 -0.09 4.68 17.19
C THR A 29 -0.76 4.24 18.50
N ASN A 30 -1.92 3.62 18.38
CA ASN A 30 -2.64 2.87 19.40
C ASN A 30 -2.27 1.37 19.36
N GLY A 31 -1.01 1.06 19.04
CA GLY A 31 -0.50 -0.31 19.10
C GLY A 31 -0.21 -0.78 20.52
N PHE A 32 0.27 -2.03 20.66
CA PHE A 32 0.71 -2.60 21.95
C PHE A 32 1.80 -1.76 22.65
N ARG A 33 2.53 -0.93 21.91
CA ARG A 33 3.44 0.08 22.43
C ARG A 33 3.03 1.42 21.83
N ALA A 34 2.71 2.38 22.70
CA ALA A 34 2.48 3.75 22.26
C ALA A 34 3.80 4.33 21.76
N ALA A 35 3.82 4.81 20.53
CA ALA A 35 4.94 5.52 19.93
C ALA A 35 4.44 6.80 19.26
N SER A 36 5.31 7.80 19.19
CA SER A 36 5.07 9.07 18.53
C SER A 36 5.98 9.18 17.30
N TYR A 37 5.46 9.74 16.22
CA TYR A 37 6.15 9.91 14.94
C TYR A 37 6.03 11.36 14.48
N ASP A 38 7.10 11.89 13.89
CA ASP A 38 7.15 13.27 13.38
C ASP A 38 6.51 13.40 11.98
N TYR A 39 6.34 12.27 11.28
CA TYR A 39 5.84 12.23 9.92
C TYR A 39 4.69 11.24 9.77
N TYR A 40 3.73 11.59 8.93
CA TYR A 40 2.62 10.74 8.53
C TYR A 40 2.37 10.85 7.05
N ARG A 41 2.18 9.70 6.41
CA ARG A 41 1.82 9.57 5.00
C ARG A 41 0.62 8.63 4.92
N PHE A 42 -0.41 9.04 4.20
CA PHE A 42 -1.58 8.22 3.96
C PHE A 42 -1.91 8.19 2.47
N TYR A 43 -2.06 6.97 1.95
CA TYR A 43 -2.38 6.73 0.56
C TYR A 43 -3.70 5.96 0.50
N ASP A 44 -4.74 6.62 0.00
CA ASP A 44 -6.07 6.00 -0.15
C ASP A 44 -6.37 5.79 -1.63
N PHE A 45 -6.59 4.53 -2.01
CA PHE A 45 -6.96 4.15 -3.37
C PHE A 45 -8.45 3.89 -3.53
N ARG A 46 -9.22 4.08 -2.46
CA ARG A 46 -10.66 3.88 -2.44
C ARG A 46 -11.36 5.07 -3.09
N ASN A 47 -12.43 4.79 -3.81
CA ASN A 47 -13.39 5.79 -4.29
C ASN A 47 -12.78 6.93 -5.15
N LEU A 48 -11.76 6.63 -5.95
CA LEU A 48 -11.12 7.58 -6.86
C LEU A 48 -12.04 7.91 -8.06
N ARG A 49 -12.89 8.94 -7.91
CA ARG A 49 -13.98 9.27 -8.85
C ARG A 49 -13.48 9.74 -10.23
N GLU A 50 -12.41 10.51 -10.30
CA GLU A 50 -11.84 10.99 -11.56
C GLU A 50 -11.26 9.85 -12.43
N ILE A 51 -10.89 8.74 -11.79
CA ILE A 51 -10.30 7.54 -12.42
C ILE A 51 -11.37 6.48 -12.74
N GLN A 52 -12.53 6.52 -12.08
CA GLN A 52 -13.79 6.11 -12.75
C GLN A 52 -13.97 7.00 -13.99
N ASN A 53 -15.02 7.01 -14.82
CA ASN A 53 -15.00 7.73 -16.12
C ASN A 53 -13.87 7.31 -17.11
N VAL A 54 -12.59 7.56 -16.84
CA VAL A 54 -11.40 7.12 -17.57
C VAL A 54 -11.32 5.59 -17.66
N LEU A 55 -11.34 4.84 -16.55
CA LEU A 55 -11.15 3.37 -16.57
C LEU A 55 -12.19 2.59 -17.40
N THR A 56 -13.33 3.19 -17.76
CA THR A 56 -14.36 2.57 -18.61
C THR A 56 -13.94 2.46 -20.07
N PHE A 57 -12.93 3.22 -20.52
CA PHE A 57 -12.55 3.33 -21.93
C PHE A 57 -11.08 2.97 -22.22
N LEU A 58 -10.28 2.58 -21.21
CA LEU A 58 -8.84 2.37 -21.40
C LEU A 58 -8.47 0.91 -21.75
N PRO A 59 -7.72 0.67 -22.85
CA PRO A 59 -7.03 -0.59 -23.09
C PRO A 59 -5.91 -0.85 -22.06
N SER A 60 -5.45 -2.11 -21.96
CA SER A 60 -4.51 -2.58 -20.93
C SER A 60 -3.21 -1.77 -20.81
N THR A 61 -2.69 -1.23 -21.91
CA THR A 61 -1.48 -0.40 -21.97
C THR A 61 -1.65 0.97 -21.28
N GLN A 62 -2.88 1.46 -21.16
CA GLN A 62 -3.18 2.74 -20.52
C GLN A 62 -3.49 2.60 -19.00
N LYS A 63 -3.63 1.37 -18.49
CA LYS A 63 -3.78 1.11 -17.04
C LYS A 63 -2.51 1.44 -16.26
N ALA A 64 -1.34 1.20 -16.85
CA ALA A 64 -0.04 1.65 -16.34
C ALA A 64 0.05 3.17 -16.22
N ARG A 65 -0.60 3.91 -17.15
CA ARG A 65 -0.64 5.37 -17.11
C ARG A 65 -1.36 5.89 -15.87
N THR A 66 -2.35 5.15 -15.36
CA THR A 66 -3.09 5.51 -14.15
C THR A 66 -2.21 5.54 -12.90
N PHE A 67 -1.14 4.72 -12.84
CA PHE A 67 -0.11 4.83 -11.81
C PHE A 67 0.76 6.09 -11.99
N SER A 68 1.06 6.46 -13.24
CA SER A 68 1.98 7.57 -13.53
C SER A 68 1.38 8.97 -13.36
N THR A 69 0.05 9.09 -13.38
CA THR A 69 -0.68 10.37 -13.42
C THR A 69 -1.28 10.80 -12.08
N VAL A 70 -0.99 10.09 -11.00
CA VAL A 70 -1.62 10.28 -9.69
C VAL A 70 -0.65 10.92 -8.69
N PRO A 71 -1.12 11.86 -7.83
CA PRO A 71 -0.25 12.63 -6.93
C PRO A 71 0.61 11.79 -5.98
N TRP A 72 0.18 10.58 -5.63
CA TRP A 72 0.89 9.71 -4.70
C TRP A 72 2.15 9.05 -5.28
N LYS A 73 2.39 9.14 -6.60
CA LYS A 73 3.66 8.70 -7.21
C LYS A 73 4.87 9.39 -6.60
N ALA A 74 4.73 10.61 -6.07
CA ALA A 74 5.85 11.37 -5.52
C ALA A 74 6.65 10.63 -4.42
N GLY A 75 6.03 9.66 -3.72
CA GLY A 75 6.71 8.84 -2.72
C GLY A 75 7.08 7.43 -3.15
N TRP A 76 6.70 6.99 -4.37
CA TRP A 76 6.79 5.60 -4.78
C TRP A 76 7.37 5.43 -6.19
N GLU A 77 8.31 4.51 -6.31
CA GLU A 77 8.89 4.10 -7.59
C GLU A 77 8.38 2.72 -8.01
N ALA A 78 7.80 2.67 -9.20
CA ALA A 78 7.42 1.43 -9.87
C ALA A 78 8.65 0.80 -10.52
N ARG A 79 8.97 -0.43 -10.12
CA ARG A 79 10.19 -1.09 -10.56
C ARG A 79 10.05 -1.68 -11.96
N SER A 80 11.15 -1.62 -12.71
CA SER A 80 11.26 -2.13 -14.08
C SER A 80 12.59 -2.84 -14.25
N TRP A 81 12.65 -4.13 -13.89
CA TRP A 81 13.87 -4.92 -13.95
C TRP A 81 13.57 -6.41 -14.09
N LEU A 82 14.55 -7.17 -14.59
CA LEU A 82 14.50 -8.62 -14.71
C LEU A 82 15.23 -9.25 -13.53
N SER A 83 14.52 -10.08 -12.77
CA SER A 83 15.06 -10.93 -11.72
C SER A 83 15.20 -12.35 -12.27
N PRO A 84 16.42 -12.80 -12.62
CA PRO A 84 16.63 -14.14 -13.14
C PRO A 84 16.43 -15.19 -12.03
N ALA A 85 15.95 -16.36 -12.42
CA ALA A 85 15.84 -17.50 -11.54
C ALA A 85 17.21 -17.91 -10.98
N SER A 86 17.29 -18.08 -9.66
CA SER A 86 18.49 -18.54 -8.97
C SER A 86 18.67 -20.07 -8.99
N GLN A 87 17.67 -20.82 -9.47
CA GLN A 87 17.64 -22.29 -9.46
C GLN A 87 17.20 -22.85 -10.82
N THR A 88 17.60 -24.08 -11.14
CA THR A 88 17.37 -24.79 -12.42
C THR A 88 15.89 -24.95 -12.80
N HIS A 89 14.97 -24.83 -11.83
CA HIS A 89 13.52 -24.84 -12.05
C HIS A 89 12.83 -23.58 -11.51
N GLY A 90 13.62 -22.52 -11.28
CA GLY A 90 13.12 -21.22 -10.88
C GLY A 90 12.33 -20.55 -12.01
N VAL A 91 11.70 -19.42 -11.66
CA VAL A 91 10.91 -18.62 -12.58
C VAL A 91 11.59 -17.29 -12.74
N ASP A 92 11.89 -16.90 -13.98
CA ASP A 92 12.38 -15.55 -14.25
C ASP A 92 11.24 -14.56 -14.04
N VAL A 93 11.48 -13.52 -13.25
CA VAL A 93 10.46 -12.52 -12.90
C VAL A 93 10.82 -11.19 -13.55
N GLN A 94 10.00 -10.76 -14.51
CA GLN A 94 10.05 -9.41 -15.06
C GLN A 94 9.12 -8.51 -14.25
N TYR A 95 9.72 -7.66 -13.42
CA TYR A 95 9.01 -6.56 -12.78
C TYR A 95 8.75 -5.47 -13.82
N THR A 96 7.51 -5.04 -13.94
CA THR A 96 7.13 -4.01 -14.92
C THR A 96 6.00 -3.11 -14.38
N PRO A 97 6.08 -1.79 -14.60
CA PRO A 97 5.02 -0.86 -14.22
C PRO A 97 3.65 -1.19 -14.83
N SER A 98 3.61 -1.94 -15.93
CA SER A 98 2.35 -2.37 -16.57
C SER A 98 1.50 -3.32 -15.71
N GLN A 99 2.10 -3.96 -14.70
CA GLN A 99 1.36 -4.78 -13.73
C GLN A 99 0.77 -3.97 -12.56
N MET A 100 0.89 -2.64 -12.58
CA MET A 100 0.37 -1.76 -11.52
C MET A 100 -0.66 -0.78 -12.07
N TYR A 101 -1.85 -0.80 -11.50
CA TYR A 101 -2.95 0.04 -11.96
C TYR A 101 -4.10 0.16 -10.96
N ILE A 102 -4.89 1.23 -11.07
CA ILE A 102 -6.14 1.36 -10.33
C ILE A 102 -7.20 0.46 -10.98
N SER A 103 -7.85 -0.36 -10.18
CA SER A 103 -8.96 -1.22 -10.59
C SER A 103 -10.27 -0.70 -10.03
N ARG A 104 -11.35 -0.90 -10.78
CA ARG A 104 -12.71 -0.77 -10.23
C ARG A 104 -13.10 -2.03 -9.48
N ASN A 105 -13.88 -1.85 -8.42
CA ASN A 105 -14.54 -2.95 -7.75
C ASN A 105 -15.83 -3.27 -8.46
N THR A 106 -15.92 -4.49 -8.98
CA THR A 106 -17.11 -5.03 -9.64
C THR A 106 -17.87 -6.01 -8.74
N GLY A 107 -17.40 -6.24 -7.50
CA GLY A 107 -18.08 -7.08 -6.52
C GLY A 107 -19.30 -6.37 -5.89
N ILE A 108 -20.14 -7.12 -5.19
CA ILE A 108 -21.30 -6.61 -4.47
C ILE A 108 -21.09 -6.87 -2.96
N PRO A 109 -21.16 -5.84 -2.09
CA PRO A 109 -21.27 -4.42 -2.40
C PRO A 109 -20.01 -3.86 -3.09
N GLN A 110 -20.17 -2.82 -3.91
CA GLN A 110 -19.06 -2.12 -4.57
C GLN A 110 -18.32 -1.18 -3.62
N ASP A 111 -17.96 -1.66 -2.43
CA ASP A 111 -17.25 -0.89 -1.41
C ASP A 111 -15.92 -1.60 -1.08
N PRO A 112 -14.76 -0.95 -1.30
CA PRO A 112 -14.58 0.36 -1.94
C PRO A 112 -14.81 0.32 -3.46
N LEU A 113 -15.10 1.45 -4.10
CA LEU A 113 -15.35 1.51 -5.55
C LEU A 113 -14.09 1.27 -6.40
N THR A 114 -12.91 1.59 -5.86
CA THR A 114 -11.61 1.43 -6.52
C THR A 114 -10.56 0.91 -5.55
N TYR A 115 -9.48 0.36 -6.07
CA TYR A 115 -8.31 -0.07 -5.32
C TYR A 115 -7.06 -0.11 -6.22
N LEU A 116 -5.88 0.02 -5.63
CA LEU A 116 -4.62 -0.24 -6.32
C LEU A 116 -4.44 -1.75 -6.50
N THR A 117 -4.08 -2.17 -7.71
CA THR A 117 -3.77 -3.54 -8.06
C THR A 117 -2.30 -3.67 -8.39
N LEU A 118 -1.63 -4.58 -7.69
CA LEU A 118 -0.33 -5.14 -8.07
C LEU A 118 -0.62 -6.55 -8.59
N ARG A 119 -0.40 -6.77 -9.88
CA ARG A 119 -0.70 -8.03 -10.56
C ARG A 119 0.57 -8.85 -10.74
N THR A 120 0.42 -10.17 -10.61
CA THR A 120 1.37 -11.11 -11.18
C THR A 120 0.69 -12.00 -12.22
N THR A 121 1.43 -12.37 -13.25
CA THR A 121 0.94 -13.26 -14.32
C THR A 121 2.04 -14.24 -14.69
N ARG A 122 1.78 -15.54 -14.52
CA ARG A 122 2.64 -16.60 -15.04
C ARG A 122 2.53 -16.62 -16.56
N LEU A 123 3.66 -16.59 -17.24
CA LEU A 123 3.76 -16.73 -18.70
C LEU A 123 4.27 -18.13 -19.06
N SER A 124 4.33 -18.43 -20.36
CA SER A 124 4.98 -19.64 -20.85
C SER A 124 6.49 -19.60 -20.61
N LYS A 125 7.16 -20.75 -20.77
CA LYS A 125 8.64 -20.88 -20.67
C LYS A 125 9.24 -20.42 -19.33
N GLN A 126 8.60 -20.78 -18.21
CA GLN A 126 9.10 -20.46 -16.86
C GLN A 126 9.35 -18.95 -16.60
N THR A 127 8.58 -18.06 -17.23
CA THR A 127 8.67 -16.61 -16.97
C THR A 127 7.41 -16.09 -16.25
N GLN A 128 7.54 -14.96 -15.57
CA GLN A 128 6.47 -14.32 -14.82
C GLN A 128 6.57 -12.80 -14.97
N LEU A 129 5.42 -12.14 -15.13
CA LEU A 129 5.31 -10.70 -14.93
C LEU A 129 4.92 -10.42 -13.48
N ALA A 130 5.51 -9.40 -12.89
CA ALA A 130 5.18 -8.96 -11.52
C ALA A 130 5.19 -7.44 -11.38
N ALA A 131 4.63 -6.99 -10.27
CA ALA A 131 4.59 -5.61 -9.83
C ALA A 131 5.40 -5.47 -8.54
N GLU A 132 6.20 -4.41 -8.43
CA GLU A 132 6.97 -4.06 -7.23
C GLU A 132 6.99 -2.53 -7.09
N LEU A 133 6.73 -2.07 -5.87
CA LEU A 133 6.71 -0.65 -5.50
C LEU A 133 7.72 -0.39 -4.40
N ASN A 134 8.63 0.53 -4.68
CA ASN A 134 9.64 0.94 -3.72
C ASN A 134 9.28 2.31 -3.15
N TYR A 135 9.28 2.41 -1.83
CA TYR A 135 9.17 3.71 -1.19
C TYR A 135 10.47 4.48 -1.40
N MET A 136 10.36 5.75 -1.79
CA MET A 136 11.52 6.54 -2.21
C MET A 136 12.28 7.19 -1.06
N GLU A 137 11.61 7.47 0.07
CA GLU A 137 12.31 8.02 1.23
C GLU A 137 13.20 6.94 1.86
N ARG A 138 14.41 7.33 2.24
CA ARG A 138 15.45 6.46 2.81
C ARG A 138 15.72 6.84 4.25
N ASP A 139 16.57 6.05 4.90
CA ASP A 139 17.10 6.33 6.25
C ASP A 139 16.02 6.47 7.34
N VAL A 140 14.91 5.76 7.16
CA VAL A 140 13.84 5.64 8.16
C VAL A 140 14.32 4.73 9.29
N THR A 141 14.58 5.29 10.46
CA THR A 141 15.03 4.54 11.64
C THR A 141 13.89 3.81 12.36
N HIS A 142 12.71 4.42 12.39
CA HIS A 142 11.53 3.87 13.04
C HIS A 142 10.29 4.14 12.19
N ALA A 143 9.46 3.12 12.00
CA ALA A 143 8.20 3.25 11.28
C ALA A 143 7.11 2.40 11.94
N SER A 144 5.86 2.82 11.79
CA SER A 144 4.70 1.95 11.94
C SER A 144 3.98 1.94 10.60
N ILE A 145 4.06 0.82 9.90
CA ILE A 145 3.48 0.69 8.57
C ILE A 145 2.24 -0.19 8.62
N ARG A 146 1.19 0.20 7.90
CA ARG A 146 -0.10 -0.48 7.88
C ARG A 146 -0.58 -0.56 6.44
N LEU A 147 -1.01 -1.76 6.03
CA LEU A 147 -1.59 -2.01 4.72
C LEU A 147 -3.00 -2.59 4.90
N SER A 148 -3.95 -2.07 4.15
CA SER A 148 -5.27 -2.67 3.98
C SER A 148 -5.40 -3.18 2.55
N GLY A 149 -5.53 -4.48 2.39
CA GLY A 149 -5.51 -5.12 1.08
C GLY A 149 -6.04 -6.55 1.11
N ARG A 150 -6.12 -7.15 -0.07
CA ARG A 150 -6.53 -8.55 -0.25
C ARG A 150 -5.62 -9.21 -1.28
N VAL A 151 -5.33 -10.48 -1.05
CA VAL A 151 -4.55 -11.31 -1.96
C VAL A 151 -5.47 -12.37 -2.54
N ARG A 152 -5.47 -12.50 -3.87
CA ARG A 152 -6.31 -13.45 -4.61
C ARG A 152 -5.52 -13.99 -5.78
N GLY A 153 -5.68 -15.28 -6.05
CA GLY A 153 -5.03 -15.92 -7.18
C GLY A 153 -4.95 -17.43 -7.00
N THR A 154 -4.43 -18.11 -8.02
CA THR A 154 -4.09 -19.53 -7.95
C THR A 154 -2.87 -19.74 -7.06
N SER A 155 -2.74 -20.95 -6.51
CA SER A 155 -1.55 -21.39 -5.77
C SER A 155 -0.25 -21.13 -6.55
N GLY A 156 0.79 -20.66 -5.85
CA GLY A 156 2.13 -20.46 -6.41
C GLY A 156 2.61 -19.00 -6.51
N ALA A 157 1.85 -18.03 -6.00
CA ALA A 157 2.24 -16.63 -5.93
C ALA A 157 2.41 -16.16 -4.48
N VAL A 158 3.18 -15.09 -4.30
CA VAL A 158 3.41 -14.41 -3.03
C VAL A 158 3.06 -12.95 -3.20
N ALA A 159 2.31 -12.39 -2.26
CA ALA A 159 2.23 -10.96 -2.06
C ALA A 159 3.09 -10.62 -0.84
N GLY A 160 4.18 -9.89 -1.07
CA GLY A 160 5.11 -9.44 -0.03
C GLY A 160 4.93 -7.97 0.28
N PHE A 161 5.07 -7.63 1.56
CA PHE A 161 5.25 -6.27 2.04
C PHE A 161 6.40 -6.30 3.04
N PHE A 162 7.49 -5.60 2.72
CA PHE A 162 8.73 -5.74 3.45
C PHE A 162 9.47 -4.41 3.61
N THR A 163 10.35 -4.35 4.61
CA THR A 163 11.36 -3.31 4.73
C THR A 163 12.71 -3.91 4.36
N TYR A 164 13.45 -3.27 3.46
CA TYR A 164 14.74 -3.76 2.99
C TYR A 164 15.81 -2.67 3.13
N ARG A 165 16.93 -3.01 3.77
CA ARG A 165 18.15 -2.20 3.76
C ARG A 165 19.28 -2.91 3.00
N ASN A 166 19.41 -4.21 3.21
CA ASN A 166 20.32 -5.13 2.53
C ASN A 166 19.93 -6.57 2.86
N ASP A 167 20.64 -7.54 2.29
CA ASP A 167 20.33 -8.99 2.38
C ASP A 167 20.38 -9.58 3.81
N THR A 168 20.89 -8.83 4.79
CA THR A 168 20.94 -9.23 6.21
C THR A 168 20.04 -8.38 7.11
N VAL A 169 19.39 -7.37 6.54
CA VAL A 169 18.55 -6.41 7.26
C VAL A 169 17.29 -6.21 6.46
N GLU A 170 16.37 -7.15 6.64
CA GLU A 170 15.05 -7.18 6.02
C GLU A 170 14.01 -7.74 7.00
N SER A 171 12.79 -7.22 6.90
CA SER A 171 11.62 -7.70 7.65
C SER A 171 10.46 -7.88 6.70
N ASP A 172 9.86 -9.06 6.68
CA ASP A 172 8.84 -9.46 5.71
C ASP A 172 7.48 -9.68 6.35
N ILE A 173 6.45 -9.32 5.58
CA ILE A 173 5.07 -9.76 5.76
C ILE A 173 4.63 -10.37 4.43
N GLU A 174 4.41 -11.67 4.41
CA GLU A 174 4.08 -12.40 3.19
C GLU A 174 2.74 -13.12 3.29
N ILE A 175 1.98 -13.06 2.20
CA ILE A 175 0.74 -13.82 2.04
C ILE A 175 0.89 -14.67 0.78
N LEU A 176 0.93 -15.99 0.97
CA LEU A 176 1.11 -16.95 -0.10
C LEU A 176 -0.25 -17.43 -0.58
N THR A 177 -0.48 -17.44 -1.90
CA THR A 177 -1.74 -17.92 -2.48
C THR A 177 -1.94 -19.43 -2.34
N ARG A 178 -0.89 -20.17 -1.95
CA ARG A 178 -0.96 -21.60 -1.63
C ARG A 178 -1.38 -21.90 -0.19
N ASP A 179 -1.23 -20.92 0.70
CA ASP A 179 -1.54 -21.09 2.12
C ASP A 179 -3.05 -20.85 2.35
N PRO A 180 -3.61 -21.25 3.51
CA PRO A 180 -4.95 -20.84 3.91
C PRO A 180 -5.12 -19.33 3.80
N ALA A 181 -6.29 -18.86 3.35
CA ALA A 181 -6.53 -17.43 3.08
C ALA A 181 -6.36 -16.51 4.30
N SER A 182 -6.39 -17.08 5.51
CA SER A 182 -6.16 -16.36 6.77
C SER A 182 -4.70 -16.39 7.23
N GLN A 183 -3.79 -17.07 6.55
CA GLN A 183 -2.40 -17.23 7.00
C GLN A 183 -1.51 -16.10 6.47
N VAL A 184 -0.72 -15.54 7.38
CA VAL A 184 0.34 -14.56 7.10
C VAL A 184 1.65 -15.13 7.62
N ARG A 185 2.71 -15.02 6.83
CA ARG A 185 4.08 -15.38 7.22
C ARG A 185 4.87 -14.11 7.54
N TYR A 186 5.71 -14.21 8.54
CA TYR A 186 6.63 -13.16 8.95
C TYR A 186 8.04 -13.71 8.95
N SER A 187 8.99 -12.94 8.43
CA SER A 187 10.40 -13.22 8.56
C SER A 187 11.21 -11.98 8.94
N ASN A 188 12.34 -12.20 9.60
CA ASN A 188 13.40 -11.22 9.73
C ASN A 188 14.69 -11.85 9.23
N GLN A 189 15.31 -11.24 8.22
CA GLN A 189 16.55 -11.74 7.65
C GLN A 189 17.74 -11.44 8.57
N PRO A 190 18.78 -12.30 8.55
CA PRO A 190 18.88 -13.54 7.75
C PRO A 190 18.09 -14.70 8.38
N THR A 191 17.27 -15.43 7.62
CA THR A 191 16.52 -16.58 8.17
C THR A 191 17.32 -17.86 8.30
N GLU A 192 18.52 -17.90 7.70
CA GLU A 192 19.43 -19.04 7.70
C GLU A 192 20.84 -18.61 8.11
N ASP A 193 21.55 -19.50 8.80
CA ASP A 193 22.95 -19.29 9.14
C ASP A 193 23.80 -19.39 7.86
N PRO A 194 24.61 -18.36 7.54
CA PRO A 194 25.31 -18.29 6.25
C PRO A 194 26.43 -19.33 6.11
N ASN A 195 26.92 -19.91 7.21
CA ASN A 195 28.00 -20.90 7.18
C ASN A 195 27.46 -22.34 7.08
N THR A 196 26.29 -22.59 7.64
CA THR A 196 25.72 -23.93 7.79
C THR A 196 24.46 -24.16 6.95
N GLY A 197 23.83 -23.10 6.44
CA GLY A 197 22.56 -23.15 5.71
C GLY A 197 21.38 -23.59 6.58
N LYS A 198 21.55 -23.66 7.91
CA LYS A 198 20.49 -24.08 8.83
C LYS A 198 19.57 -22.90 9.15
N SER A 199 18.27 -23.15 9.16
CA SER A 199 17.29 -22.14 9.60
C SER A 199 17.56 -21.69 11.03
N ILE A 200 17.51 -20.39 11.26
CA ILE A 200 17.69 -19.79 12.58
C ILE A 200 16.32 -19.72 13.26
N GLY A 201 16.23 -20.32 14.45
CA GLY A 201 14.98 -20.41 15.21
C GLY A 201 14.41 -19.04 15.57
N GLY A 202 13.09 -18.89 15.42
CA GLY A 202 12.36 -17.66 15.79
C GLY A 202 12.38 -16.54 14.75
N LEU A 203 13.16 -16.67 13.68
CA LEU A 203 13.22 -15.67 12.62
C LEU A 203 12.13 -15.81 11.56
N MET A 204 11.43 -16.95 11.55
CA MET A 204 10.25 -17.17 10.72
C MET A 204 9.10 -17.65 11.59
N PHE A 205 7.92 -17.06 11.42
CA PHE A 205 6.72 -17.55 12.08
C PHE A 205 5.44 -17.20 11.32
N ASN A 206 4.41 -18.02 11.50
CA ASN A 206 3.10 -17.81 10.89
C ASN A 206 2.13 -17.22 11.93
N ARG A 207 1.18 -16.42 11.47
CA ARG A 207 0.00 -16.03 12.24
C ARG A 207 -1.25 -16.15 11.38
N SER A 208 -2.37 -16.42 12.06
CA SER A 208 -3.68 -16.26 11.43
C SER A 208 -4.10 -14.79 11.53
N ALA A 209 -4.41 -14.16 10.40
CA ALA A 209 -5.07 -12.88 10.32
C ALA A 209 -6.50 -13.02 10.87
N THR A 210 -6.72 -12.51 12.07
CA THR A 210 -8.06 -12.29 12.62
C THR A 210 -8.59 -10.97 12.10
N HIS A 211 -9.86 -10.92 11.66
CA HIS A 211 -10.51 -9.67 11.30
C HIS A 211 -10.53 -8.73 12.52
N LYS A 212 -9.64 -7.75 12.53
CA LYS A 212 -9.59 -6.68 13.53
C LYS A 212 -9.69 -5.36 12.78
N THR A 213 -10.45 -4.43 13.33
CA THR A 213 -10.50 -3.06 12.82
C THR A 213 -9.09 -2.49 12.80
N THR A 214 -8.67 -1.92 11.67
CA THR A 214 -7.38 -1.23 11.60
C THR A 214 -7.45 -0.08 12.59
N PRO A 215 -6.55 -0.04 13.58
CA PRO A 215 -6.57 1.02 14.56
C PRO A 215 -6.38 2.38 13.86
N GLU A 216 -7.12 3.41 14.27
CA GLU A 216 -7.00 4.75 13.65
C GLU A 216 -5.73 5.47 14.13
N TRP A 217 -5.19 6.33 13.27
CA TRP A 217 -4.13 7.27 13.65
C TRP A 217 -4.76 8.49 14.34
N LYS A 218 -4.20 8.90 15.48
CA LYS A 218 -4.62 10.12 16.17
C LYS A 218 -3.56 11.20 15.98
N CYS A 219 -3.97 12.34 15.44
CA CYS A 219 -3.20 13.57 15.52
C CYS A 219 -3.17 14.06 16.97
N LEU A 220 -2.00 14.52 17.42
CA LEU A 220 -1.81 15.16 18.71
C LEU A 220 -1.69 16.67 18.57
#